data_AF-A0A8E0QSC2-F1
#
_entry.id   AF-A0A8E0QSC2-F1
#
_cell.length_a   1.000
_cell.length_b   1.000
_cell.length_c   1.000
_cell.angle_alpha   90.00
_cell.angle_beta   90.00
_cell.angle_gamma   90.00
#
_symmetry.space_group_name_H-M   'P 1'
#
loop_
_entity.id
_entity.type
_entity.pdbx_description
1 polymer ?
#
loop_
_entity_poly.entity_id
_entity_poly.type
_entity_poly.pdbx_seq_one_letter_code
_entity_poly.pdbx_strand_id
1 'polypeptide(L)'
;MTNWIYEASDTLSGQTKVDTAVSNLMGLSGNYRQYNQPLLSYFEEEIKNIAKNILDVSEDEEDCALLIARNWHRQATECDGTLHYQRYIEACPPIVSAFDQLCLDMPRVDDLLNYGMAICGEEHFQEGICQGGIRAAEAGREEQMWILLWCEILRNCPGPVLFNPLASLSFSSFDFHLDEIPRYLFRTFDPKSSGKNNGDVVASPASENRTINSKIDILSLEDDFATTVVDWHLNPWKCRDDRSQNPDNFMSWTSSLLYAIQYALYRRHRYGCTSEDIKICVIDTEKFSRGQFVHAKRLLQAYYQFLRQADMRHSYDTRLLLYIYGNGEYLSQGVLNHKGRSCVTSLARLEENGLSSLYPELADPMGHRKWAIRTIHLRHLWEDQHVTTYEEIQMALSLAKSCFRNIKELDIATMILTFKHRELRRAASGKFSTSCTLYSADQLL
;
A
#
# COMPACT_ATOMS: atom_id res chain seq x y z
N MET A 1 21.89 4.57 -3.80
CA MET A 1 20.94 4.28 -2.70
C MET A 1 21.73 4.55 -1.43
N THR A 2 21.58 5.76 -0.91
CA THR A 2 22.39 6.31 0.20
C THR A 2 22.03 5.58 1.49
N ASN A 3 23.00 5.22 2.32
CA ASN A 3 22.77 4.67 3.67
C ASN A 3 22.10 5.75 4.53
N TRP A 4 20.80 5.66 4.81
CA TRP A 4 20.07 6.76 5.44
C TRP A 4 20.21 6.88 6.96
N ILE A 5 20.68 5.85 7.69
CA ILE A 5 20.88 5.95 9.16
C ILE A 5 22.13 5.19 9.67
N TYR A 6 22.80 4.36 8.84
CA TYR A 6 23.79 3.38 9.35
C TYR A 6 25.20 3.89 9.69
N GLU A 7 25.55 5.17 9.48
CA GLU A 7 26.91 5.67 9.81
C GLU A 7 27.03 6.40 11.16
N ALA A 8 25.98 6.45 11.97
CA ALA A 8 26.05 7.06 13.30
C ALA A 8 25.77 6.05 14.43
N SER A 9 26.83 5.33 14.79
CA SER A 9 26.99 4.49 15.99
C SER A 9 26.35 5.06 17.27
N ASP A 10 25.48 4.25 17.91
CA ASP A 10 25.23 3.94 19.34
C ASP A 10 25.54 4.94 20.49
N THR A 11 25.85 6.22 20.26
CA THR A 11 26.23 7.17 21.32
C THR A 11 25.77 8.61 21.09
N LEU A 12 24.75 8.84 20.25
CA LEU A 12 24.17 10.17 20.09
C LEU A 12 23.15 10.46 21.19
N SER A 13 23.27 11.62 21.83
CA SER A 13 22.25 12.11 22.77
C SER A 13 20.89 12.22 22.06
N GLY A 14 19.79 12.05 22.79
CA GLY A 14 18.43 12.10 22.22
C GLY A 14 18.15 13.38 21.41
N GLN A 15 18.70 14.51 21.85
CA GLN A 15 18.61 15.78 21.12
C GLN A 15 19.30 15.72 19.74
N THR A 16 20.49 15.11 19.67
CA THR A 16 21.24 15.01 18.42
C THR A 16 20.57 14.10 17.41
N LYS A 17 19.83 13.06 17.87
CA LYS A 17 19.01 12.21 16.99
C LYS A 17 17.85 12.99 16.36
N VAL A 18 17.13 13.78 17.16
CA VAL A 18 16.02 14.64 16.68
C VAL A 18 16.52 15.64 15.64
N ASP A 19 17.59 16.37 15.95
CA ASP A 19 18.14 17.39 15.04
C ASP A 19 18.60 16.78 13.71
N THR A 20 19.19 15.57 13.75
CA THR A 20 19.60 14.84 12.54
C THR A 20 18.40 14.43 11.70
N ALA A 21 17.36 13.83 12.32
CA ALA A 21 16.15 13.44 11.61
C ALA A 21 15.44 14.64 10.98
N VAL A 22 15.33 15.75 11.72
CA VAL A 22 14.73 17.00 11.23
C VAL A 22 15.52 17.54 10.05
N SER A 23 16.84 17.65 10.17
CA SER A 23 17.70 18.16 9.10
C SER A 23 17.59 17.32 7.82
N ASN A 24 17.61 15.99 7.97
CA ASN A 24 17.50 15.05 6.86
C ASN A 24 16.17 15.19 6.11
N LEU A 25 15.05 15.26 6.84
CA LEU A 25 13.72 15.45 6.24
C LEU A 25 13.58 16.84 5.62
N MET A 26 14.11 17.89 6.26
CA MET A 26 14.11 19.24 5.69
C MET A 26 14.94 19.31 4.41
N GLY A 27 15.95 18.45 4.23
CA GLY A 27 16.67 18.29 2.97
C GLY A 27 15.80 17.83 1.80
N LEU A 28 14.62 17.24 2.07
CA LEU A 28 13.69 16.72 1.05
C LEU A 28 12.71 17.77 0.50
N SER A 29 12.69 18.97 1.10
CA SER A 29 11.72 20.02 0.79
C SER A 29 12.00 20.80 -0.51
N GLY A 30 13.12 20.52 -1.19
CA GLY A 30 13.51 21.20 -2.42
C GLY A 30 13.56 22.72 -2.27
N ASN A 31 13.05 23.44 -3.27
CA ASN A 31 13.05 24.91 -3.27
C ASN A 31 12.05 25.51 -2.27
N TYR A 32 11.05 24.75 -1.81
CA TYR A 32 10.03 25.24 -0.87
C TYR A 32 10.63 25.63 0.48
N ARG A 33 11.80 25.08 0.85
CA ARG A 33 12.52 25.46 2.07
C ARG A 33 12.83 26.95 2.11
N GLN A 34 13.29 27.51 0.99
CA GLN A 34 13.73 28.90 0.90
C GLN A 34 12.55 29.85 1.08
N TYR A 35 11.41 29.54 0.46
CA TYR A 35 10.20 30.36 0.54
C TYR A 35 9.57 30.36 1.94
N ASN A 36 9.76 29.29 2.71
CA ASN A 36 9.15 29.10 4.02
C ASN A 36 10.10 29.34 5.22
N GLN A 37 11.26 29.98 5.01
CA GLN A 37 12.23 30.21 6.09
C GLN A 37 11.66 30.91 7.35
N PRO A 38 10.82 31.96 7.23
CA PRO A 38 10.21 32.60 8.40
C PRO A 38 9.32 31.65 9.20
N LEU A 39 8.46 30.89 8.53
CA LEU A 39 7.57 29.89 9.13
C LEU A 39 8.37 28.75 9.78
N LEU A 40 9.40 28.25 9.10
CA LEU A 40 10.29 27.22 9.60
C LEU A 40 11.02 27.65 10.89
N SER A 41 11.43 28.92 10.95
CA SER A 41 12.09 29.48 12.14
C SER A 41 11.10 29.68 13.28
N TYR A 42 9.86 30.08 12.97
CA TYR A 42 8.81 30.24 13.97
C TYR A 42 8.40 28.91 14.60
N PHE A 43 8.21 27.86 13.80
CA PHE A 43 7.75 26.54 14.25
C PHE A 43 8.90 25.57 14.59
N GLU A 44 10.14 26.04 14.74
CA GLU A 44 11.31 25.16 14.90
C GLU A 44 11.15 24.19 16.09
N GLU A 45 10.68 24.71 17.22
CA GLU A 45 10.49 23.92 18.44
C GLU A 45 9.33 22.93 18.30
N GLU A 46 8.18 23.32 17.73
CA GLU A 46 7.07 22.41 17.46
C GLU A 46 7.46 21.28 16.50
N ILE A 47 8.21 21.60 15.43
CA ILE A 47 8.72 20.62 14.46
C ILE A 47 9.60 19.58 15.17
N LYS A 48 10.54 20.04 16.01
CA LYS A 48 11.42 19.17 16.82
C LYS A 48 10.63 18.36 17.84
N ASN A 49 9.65 18.96 18.52
CA ASN A 49 8.84 18.28 19.52
C ASN A 49 8.00 17.15 18.90
N ILE A 50 7.41 17.37 17.72
CA ILE A 50 6.69 16.31 17.00
C ILE A 50 7.64 15.16 16.64
N ALA A 51 8.82 15.48 16.09
CA ALA A 51 9.82 14.46 15.73
C ALA A 51 10.30 13.68 16.96
N LYS A 52 10.58 14.38 18.06
CA LYS A 52 10.97 13.79 19.33
C LYS A 52 9.92 12.83 19.87
N ASN A 53 8.65 13.25 19.94
CA ASN A 53 7.57 12.41 20.45
C ASN A 53 7.43 11.10 19.66
N ILE A 54 7.68 11.12 18.35
CA ILE A 54 7.63 9.92 17.51
C ILE A 54 8.85 9.02 17.75
N LEU A 55 10.04 9.62 17.81
CA LEU A 55 11.29 8.89 18.05
C LEU A 55 11.36 8.28 19.45
N ASP A 56 10.75 8.91 20.46
CA ASP A 56 10.70 8.41 21.83
C ASP A 56 9.79 7.17 21.98
N VAL A 57 8.86 6.95 21.04
CA VAL A 57 7.86 5.87 21.07
C VAL A 57 8.18 4.74 20.08
N SER A 58 8.95 5.01 19.03
CA SER A 58 9.21 4.02 17.98
C SER A 58 10.40 3.13 18.30
N GLU A 59 10.20 1.81 18.22
CA GLU A 59 11.28 0.82 18.37
C GLU A 59 12.09 0.62 17.07
N ASP A 60 11.58 1.07 15.92
CA ASP A 60 12.20 0.87 14.60
C ASP A 60 12.54 2.22 13.94
N GLU A 61 13.85 2.52 13.82
CA GLU A 61 14.35 3.81 13.35
C GLU A 61 14.12 4.01 11.83
N GLU A 62 14.00 2.94 11.05
CA GLU A 62 13.91 3.00 9.58
C GLU A 62 12.52 3.46 9.09
N ASP A 63 11.47 3.29 9.91
CA ASP A 63 10.09 3.69 9.63
C ASP A 63 9.71 5.07 10.21
N CYS A 64 10.56 5.65 11.06
CA CYS A 64 10.29 6.92 11.76
C CYS A 64 10.21 8.12 10.82
N ALA A 65 11.08 8.19 9.82
CA ALA A 65 11.19 9.37 8.94
C ALA A 65 9.85 9.68 8.24
N LEU A 66 9.20 8.65 7.69
CA LEU A 66 7.92 8.81 7.01
C LEU A 66 6.80 9.16 8.00
N LEU A 67 6.81 8.57 9.18
CA LEU A 67 5.82 8.87 10.22
C LEU A 67 5.94 10.31 10.72
N ILE A 68 7.16 10.82 10.88
CA ILE A 68 7.44 12.23 11.21
C ILE A 68 6.91 13.14 10.10
N ALA A 69 7.29 12.88 8.84
CA ALA A 69 6.84 13.68 7.70
C ALA A 69 5.31 13.74 7.58
N ARG A 70 4.62 12.61 7.81
CA ARG A 70 3.15 12.55 7.85
C ARG A 70 2.55 13.40 8.95
N ASN A 71 3.12 13.33 10.16
CA ASN A 71 2.62 14.10 11.29
C ASN A 71 2.84 15.60 11.07
N TRP A 72 3.97 16.02 10.51
CA TRP A 72 4.16 17.43 10.15
C TRP A 72 3.15 17.90 9.11
N HIS A 73 2.96 17.13 8.04
CA HIS A 73 1.94 17.45 7.03
C HIS A 73 0.55 17.59 7.67
N ARG A 74 0.13 16.58 8.44
CA ARG A 74 -1.16 16.58 9.15
C ARG A 74 -1.31 17.81 10.05
N GLN A 75 -0.32 18.09 10.89
CA GLN A 75 -0.32 19.24 11.80
C GLN A 75 -0.28 20.60 11.09
N ALA A 76 0.14 20.65 9.82
CA ALA A 76 0.12 21.86 9.02
C ALA A 76 -1.21 22.06 8.27
N THR A 77 -1.96 20.98 7.99
CA THR A 77 -3.21 21.02 7.23
C THR A 77 -4.47 20.99 8.08
N GLU A 78 -4.42 20.45 9.29
CA GLU A 78 -5.57 20.43 10.21
C GLU A 78 -5.72 21.79 10.90
N CYS A 79 -6.95 22.31 10.98
CA CYS A 79 -7.24 23.65 11.52
C CYS A 79 -6.78 23.84 12.98
N ASP A 80 -6.72 22.77 13.77
CA ASP A 80 -6.25 22.73 15.16
C ASP A 80 -4.79 22.25 15.29
N GLY A 81 -4.13 22.04 14.15
CA GLY A 81 -2.77 21.55 14.06
C GLY A 81 -1.76 22.56 14.64
N THR A 82 -0.76 22.06 15.34
CA THR A 82 0.25 22.90 16.00
C THR A 82 1.14 23.66 15.02
N LEU A 83 1.26 23.16 13.79
CA LEU A 83 2.00 23.76 12.69
C LEU A 83 1.08 24.52 11.71
N HIS A 84 -0.20 24.71 12.05
CA HIS A 84 -1.15 25.36 11.15
C HIS A 84 -0.76 26.83 10.92
N TYR A 85 -0.80 27.26 9.66
CA TYR A 85 -0.34 28.59 9.23
C TYR A 85 -0.99 29.73 10.01
N GLN A 86 -2.28 29.60 10.33
CA GLN A 86 -3.03 30.60 11.11
C GLN A 86 -2.36 30.95 12.46
N ARG A 87 -1.70 29.99 13.12
CA ARG A 87 -1.01 30.23 14.39
C ARG A 87 0.18 31.18 14.24
N TYR A 88 0.85 31.16 13.09
CA TYR A 88 1.90 32.12 12.76
C TYR A 88 1.32 33.52 12.57
N ILE A 89 0.20 33.64 11.85
CA ILE A 89 -0.45 34.93 11.59
C ILE A 89 -0.99 35.59 12.86
N GLU A 90 -1.52 34.79 13.79
CA GLU A 90 -2.01 35.29 15.08
C GLU A 90 -0.88 35.81 15.97
N ALA A 91 0.30 35.15 15.96
CA ALA A 91 1.43 35.52 16.78
C ALA A 91 2.33 36.60 16.15
N CYS A 92 2.45 36.59 14.83
CA CYS A 92 3.26 37.51 14.04
C CYS A 92 2.36 38.22 13.01
N PRO A 93 1.44 39.10 13.44
CA PRO A 93 0.58 39.83 12.52
C PRO A 93 1.46 40.61 11.53
N PRO A 94 1.21 40.50 10.20
CA PRO A 94 2.16 40.93 9.19
C PRO A 94 2.48 42.42 9.32
N ILE A 95 3.75 42.72 9.63
CA ILE A 95 4.32 44.04 9.37
C ILE A 95 4.69 44.01 7.89
N VAL A 96 3.95 44.77 7.08
CA VAL A 96 4.23 45.05 5.67
C VAL A 96 5.74 45.24 5.47
N SER A 97 6.38 44.48 4.55
CA SER A 97 7.51 44.93 3.68
C SER A 97 8.64 43.93 3.31
N ALA A 98 8.52 42.60 3.42
CA ALA A 98 9.64 41.72 3.03
C ALA A 98 9.44 40.84 1.77
N PHE A 99 8.20 40.55 1.36
CA PHE A 99 7.94 39.52 0.34
C PHE A 99 7.69 40.01 -1.10
N ASP A 100 7.62 41.32 -1.33
CA ASP A 100 7.32 41.91 -2.65
C ASP A 100 8.38 41.64 -3.73
N GLN A 101 9.57 41.15 -3.38
CA GLN A 101 10.72 41.05 -4.30
C GLN A 101 11.07 39.66 -4.82
N LEU A 102 10.38 38.58 -4.40
CA LEU A 102 10.74 37.20 -4.75
C LEU A 102 9.75 36.45 -5.66
N CYS A 103 8.63 37.09 -6.07
CA CYS A 103 7.50 36.39 -6.68
C CYS A 103 7.39 36.47 -8.22
N LEU A 104 8.42 36.91 -8.95
CA LEU A 104 8.33 37.08 -10.42
C LEU A 104 8.76 35.85 -11.24
N ASP A 105 9.36 34.81 -10.65
CA ASP A 105 9.95 33.67 -11.40
C ASP A 105 9.46 32.28 -10.93
N MET A 106 8.13 32.07 -10.79
CA MET A 106 7.58 30.76 -10.36
C MET A 106 6.78 30.02 -11.45
N PRO A 107 6.86 28.67 -11.54
CA PRO A 107 6.10 27.88 -12.51
C PRO A 107 4.58 27.98 -12.30
N ARG A 108 3.82 28.01 -13.40
CA ARG A 108 2.35 27.97 -13.37
C ARG A 108 1.87 26.69 -12.70
N VAL A 109 1.08 26.86 -11.64
CA VAL A 109 0.42 25.79 -10.88
C VAL A 109 -0.92 25.47 -11.55
N ASP A 110 -0.87 24.90 -12.76
CA ASP A 110 -2.09 24.52 -13.50
C ASP A 110 -2.62 23.12 -13.09
N ASP A 111 -1.82 22.29 -12.41
CA ASP A 111 -2.18 20.89 -12.09
C ASP A 111 -2.85 20.68 -10.70
N LEU A 112 -2.93 21.70 -9.83
CA LEU A 112 -3.44 21.56 -8.44
C LEU A 112 -4.77 22.29 -8.17
N LEU A 113 -5.32 23.02 -9.14
CA LEU A 113 -6.60 23.71 -9.02
C LEU A 113 -7.79 22.76 -8.72
N ASN A 114 -7.64 21.46 -8.98
CA ASN A 114 -8.68 20.47 -8.70
C ASN A 114 -8.80 20.08 -7.21
N TYR A 115 -7.82 20.39 -6.34
CA TYR A 115 -7.93 20.10 -4.90
C TYR A 115 -8.42 21.32 -4.10
N GLY A 116 -8.06 22.53 -4.52
CA GLY A 116 -8.49 23.78 -3.85
C GLY A 116 -9.93 24.21 -4.16
N MET A 117 -10.46 23.86 -5.33
CA MET A 117 -11.81 24.28 -5.76
C MET A 117 -12.96 23.51 -5.06
N ALA A 118 -12.68 22.42 -4.33
CA ALA A 118 -13.70 21.66 -3.63
C ALA A 118 -14.06 22.21 -2.23
N ILE A 119 -13.29 23.17 -1.71
CA ILE A 119 -13.44 23.68 -0.33
C ILE A 119 -14.14 25.05 -0.26
N CYS A 120 -14.33 25.74 -1.38
CA CYS A 120 -15.02 27.03 -1.41
C CYS A 120 -16.07 27.02 -2.52
N GLY A 121 -17.34 26.95 -2.12
CA GLY A 121 -18.48 27.00 -3.02
C GLY A 121 -18.42 28.18 -3.97
N GLU A 122 -18.79 27.92 -5.22
CA GLU A 122 -19.08 28.94 -6.22
C GLU A 122 -20.25 29.80 -5.72
N GLU A 123 -20.03 31.09 -5.45
CA GLU A 123 -20.94 32.18 -5.84
C GLU A 123 -20.38 33.56 -5.45
N HIS A 124 -20.48 34.48 -6.42
CA HIS A 124 -20.28 35.94 -6.33
C HIS A 124 -18.85 36.50 -6.35
N PHE A 125 -18.27 36.56 -7.54
CA PHE A 125 -17.22 37.53 -7.86
C PHE A 125 -17.82 38.75 -8.60
N GLN A 126 -18.22 39.79 -7.87
CA GLN A 126 -18.26 41.16 -8.43
C GLN A 126 -17.90 42.22 -7.38
N GLU A 127 -16.83 42.94 -7.72
CA GLU A 127 -16.48 44.34 -7.46
C GLU A 127 -16.66 44.90 -6.04
N GLY A 128 -15.55 44.85 -5.28
CA GLY A 128 -15.34 45.60 -4.04
C GLY A 128 -13.98 45.34 -3.40
N ILE A 129 -12.87 45.50 -4.12
CA ILE A 129 -11.52 45.12 -3.61
C ILE A 129 -10.73 46.37 -3.19
N CYS A 130 -10.95 46.83 -1.95
CA CYS A 130 -10.02 47.70 -1.23
C CYS A 130 -9.09 46.81 -0.39
N GLN A 131 -7.79 46.75 -0.70
CA GLN A 131 -6.63 46.22 0.09
C GLN A 131 -6.77 44.88 0.85
N GLY A 132 -7.85 44.61 1.58
CA GLY A 132 -8.17 43.35 2.23
C GLY A 132 -8.31 42.14 1.29
N GLY A 133 -8.79 42.32 0.05
CA GLY A 133 -8.83 41.21 -0.92
C GLY A 133 -7.45 40.79 -1.44
N ILE A 134 -6.50 41.74 -1.55
CA ILE A 134 -5.11 41.44 -1.90
C ILE A 134 -4.43 40.71 -0.72
N ARG A 135 -4.63 41.19 0.51
CA ARG A 135 -4.11 40.55 1.74
C ARG A 135 -4.65 39.15 1.96
N ALA A 136 -5.94 38.91 1.71
CA ALA A 136 -6.53 37.57 1.80
C ALA A 136 -5.96 36.63 0.72
N ALA A 137 -5.76 37.14 -0.50
CA ALA A 137 -5.13 36.38 -1.57
C ALA A 137 -3.63 36.11 -1.32
N GLU A 138 -2.91 37.01 -0.64
CA GLU A 138 -1.52 36.84 -0.22
C GLU A 138 -1.38 35.83 0.91
N ALA A 139 -2.19 35.97 1.97
CA ALA A 139 -2.21 35.02 3.08
C ALA A 139 -2.56 33.61 2.61
N GLY A 140 -3.52 33.47 1.69
CA GLY A 140 -3.85 32.18 1.07
C GLY A 140 -2.71 31.61 0.21
N ARG A 141 -1.88 32.46 -0.42
CA ARG A 141 -0.68 32.00 -1.16
C ARG A 141 0.41 31.52 -0.21
N GLU A 142 0.65 32.23 0.88
CA GLU A 142 1.66 31.86 1.89
C GLU A 142 1.27 30.55 2.60
N GLU A 143 0.00 30.40 2.98
CA GLU A 143 -0.55 29.16 3.49
C GLU A 143 -0.37 28.00 2.50
N GLN A 144 -0.68 28.23 1.22
CA GLN A 144 -0.49 27.22 0.19
C GLN A 144 0.98 26.82 0.04
N MET A 145 1.92 27.76 0.09
CA MET A 145 3.36 27.49 0.03
C MET A 145 3.86 26.72 1.25
N TRP A 146 3.25 26.95 2.42
CA TRP A 146 3.49 26.18 3.62
C TRP A 146 3.02 24.73 3.48
N ILE A 147 1.81 24.51 2.96
CA ILE A 147 1.29 23.16 2.69
C ILE A 147 2.15 22.44 1.64
N LEU A 148 2.58 23.14 0.58
CA LEU A 148 3.41 22.57 -0.48
C LEU A 148 4.79 22.11 0.01
N LEU A 149 5.38 22.80 0.99
CA LEU A 149 6.62 22.38 1.65
C LEU A 149 6.47 20.96 2.21
N TRP A 150 5.42 20.73 3.00
CA TRP A 150 5.19 19.44 3.65
C TRP A 150 4.81 18.35 2.66
N CYS A 151 4.02 18.69 1.64
CA CYS A 151 3.72 17.80 0.53
C CYS A 151 5.00 17.32 -0.18
N GLU A 152 5.95 18.22 -0.41
CA GLU A 152 7.22 17.90 -1.08
C GLU A 152 8.10 17.00 -0.20
N ILE A 153 8.22 17.31 1.10
CA ILE A 153 8.93 16.46 2.06
C ILE A 153 8.32 15.05 2.07
N LEU A 154 6.99 14.95 2.20
CA LEU A 154 6.28 13.67 2.28
C LEU A 154 6.44 12.85 0.99
N ARG A 155 6.33 13.49 -0.18
CA ARG A 155 6.52 12.85 -1.50
C ARG A 155 7.91 12.24 -1.63
N ASN A 156 8.93 12.97 -1.18
CA ASN A 156 10.33 12.58 -1.29
C ASN A 156 10.81 11.69 -0.13
N CYS A 157 10.00 11.53 0.92
CA CYS A 157 10.37 10.74 2.09
C CYS A 157 10.49 9.25 1.74
N PRO A 158 11.61 8.58 2.08
CA PRO A 158 11.74 7.14 1.95
C PRO A 158 10.85 6.41 2.97
N GLY A 159 10.67 5.11 2.77
CA GLY A 159 9.96 4.23 3.70
C GLY A 159 8.63 3.68 3.15
N PRO A 160 8.16 2.55 3.70
CA PRO A 160 6.91 1.91 3.32
C PRO A 160 5.69 2.64 3.91
N VAL A 161 4.57 2.61 3.19
CA VAL A 161 3.28 3.03 3.77
C VAL A 161 2.70 1.86 4.56
N LEU A 162 2.71 1.99 5.88
CA LEU A 162 2.11 1.02 6.80
C LEU A 162 0.64 1.36 7.06
N PHE A 163 -0.19 0.32 7.21
CA PHE A 163 -1.49 0.38 7.88
C PHE A 163 -1.26 0.58 9.37
N ASN A 164 -1.67 1.72 9.91
CA ASN A 164 -1.49 2.07 11.32
C ASN A 164 -2.83 2.40 11.98
N PRO A 165 -3.55 1.39 12.51
CA PRO A 165 -4.83 1.60 13.20
C PRO A 165 -4.74 2.57 14.38
N LEU A 166 -3.59 2.62 15.07
CA LEU A 166 -3.39 3.48 16.24
C LEU A 166 -3.36 4.97 15.89
N ALA A 167 -3.08 5.30 14.63
CA ALA A 167 -3.16 6.68 14.15
C ALA A 167 -4.62 7.14 13.94
N SER A 168 -5.59 6.23 14.00
CA SER A 168 -7.00 6.52 13.72
C SER A 168 -7.86 6.33 14.97
N LEU A 169 -8.55 7.39 15.39
CA LEU A 169 -9.50 7.31 16.50
C LEU A 169 -10.64 6.34 16.18
N SER A 170 -11.10 6.32 14.92
CA SER A 170 -12.16 5.45 14.41
C SER A 170 -11.84 3.96 14.50
N PHE A 171 -10.55 3.60 14.51
CA PHE A 171 -10.11 2.21 14.47
C PHE A 171 -9.25 1.76 15.65
N SER A 172 -9.09 2.62 16.67
CA SER A 172 -8.29 2.32 17.86
C SER A 172 -8.68 1.01 18.58
N SER A 173 -9.92 0.56 18.44
CA SER A 173 -10.45 -0.69 19.03
C SER A 173 -10.67 -1.82 18.03
N PHE A 174 -10.48 -1.59 16.73
CA PHE A 174 -10.72 -2.60 15.70
C PHE A 174 -9.46 -3.44 15.46
N ASP A 175 -9.58 -4.75 15.56
CA ASP A 175 -8.49 -5.67 15.27
C ASP A 175 -8.42 -5.98 13.77
N PHE A 176 -7.41 -5.44 13.09
CA PHE A 176 -7.13 -5.74 11.69
C PHE A 176 -6.38 -7.05 11.48
N HIS A 177 -5.98 -7.73 12.56
CA HIS A 177 -5.17 -8.95 12.55
C HIS A 177 -3.86 -8.77 11.76
N LEU A 178 -3.16 -7.65 12.00
CA LEU A 178 -1.89 -7.33 11.32
C LEU A 178 -0.75 -8.32 11.68
N ASP A 179 -0.96 -9.20 12.66
CA ASP A 179 -0.05 -10.28 13.05
C ASP A 179 -0.36 -11.61 12.38
N GLU A 180 -1.55 -11.76 11.81
CA GLU A 180 -2.01 -13.01 11.19
C GLU A 180 -1.80 -12.98 9.67
N ILE A 181 -0.70 -12.37 9.22
CA ILE A 181 -0.36 -12.31 7.81
C ILE A 181 0.27 -13.65 7.40
N PRO A 182 -0.24 -14.34 6.36
CA PRO A 182 0.38 -15.54 5.84
C PRO A 182 1.82 -15.25 5.44
N ARG A 183 2.72 -16.18 5.78
CA ARG A 183 4.14 -16.07 5.46
C ARG A 183 4.41 -15.75 3.99
N TYR A 184 3.61 -16.31 3.08
CA TYR A 184 3.78 -16.08 1.65
C TYR A 184 2.56 -15.43 1.04
N LEU A 185 2.80 -14.35 0.32
CA LEU A 185 1.82 -13.69 -0.52
C LEU A 185 2.31 -13.68 -1.97
N PHE A 186 1.36 -13.77 -2.90
CA PHE A 186 1.59 -13.89 -4.32
C PHE A 186 0.93 -12.74 -5.08
N ARG A 187 1.55 -12.31 -6.17
CA ARG A 187 0.97 -11.34 -7.10
C ARG A 187 1.31 -11.71 -8.54
N THR A 188 0.29 -11.76 -9.38
CA THR A 188 0.45 -11.98 -10.82
C THR A 188 0.40 -10.65 -11.56
N PHE A 189 1.42 -10.36 -12.36
CA PHE A 189 1.52 -9.11 -13.12
C PHE A 189 2.07 -9.34 -14.54
N ASP A 190 1.87 -8.38 -15.42
CA ASP A 190 2.34 -8.31 -16.81
C ASP A 190 2.35 -6.83 -17.24
N PRO A 191 2.79 -6.48 -18.46
CA PRO A 191 2.85 -5.09 -18.91
C PRO A 191 1.52 -4.32 -18.94
N LYS A 192 0.37 -4.98 -18.80
CA LYS A 192 -0.97 -4.35 -18.75
C LYS A 192 -1.52 -4.22 -17.34
N SER A 193 -0.75 -4.65 -16.33
CA SER A 193 -1.13 -4.52 -14.93
C SER A 193 -0.97 -3.09 -14.47
N SER A 194 -1.91 -2.59 -13.65
CA SER A 194 -1.82 -1.24 -13.08
C SER A 194 -0.66 -1.11 -12.11
N GLY A 195 -0.12 0.11 -12.01
CA GLY A 195 1.03 0.43 -11.18
C GLY A 195 2.35 -0.13 -11.74
N LYS A 196 3.44 0.17 -11.04
CA LYS A 196 4.76 -0.34 -11.41
C LYS A 196 4.98 -1.72 -10.81
N ASN A 197 5.29 -2.71 -11.64
CA ASN A 197 5.54 -4.09 -11.20
C ASN A 197 6.81 -4.63 -11.87
N ASN A 198 7.86 -4.96 -11.12
CA ASN A 198 9.08 -5.57 -11.66
C ASN A 198 9.78 -6.50 -10.65
N GLY A 199 11.04 -6.87 -10.91
CA GLY A 199 11.81 -7.80 -10.05
C GLY A 199 12.24 -7.23 -8.69
N ASP A 200 12.21 -5.91 -8.53
CA ASP A 200 12.70 -5.21 -7.34
C ASP A 200 11.58 -4.45 -6.58
N VAL A 201 10.51 -4.05 -7.27
CA VAL A 201 9.46 -3.21 -6.69
C VAL A 201 8.07 -3.52 -7.25
N VAL A 202 7.08 -3.45 -6.36
CA VAL A 202 5.64 -3.34 -6.67
C VAL A 202 5.16 -2.01 -6.10
N ALA A 203 4.57 -1.15 -6.92
CA ALA A 203 4.09 0.17 -6.51
C ALA A 203 2.68 0.44 -7.01
N SER A 204 1.84 1.01 -6.14
CA SER A 204 0.48 1.43 -6.46
C SER A 204 0.41 2.40 -7.64
N PRO A 205 -0.72 2.48 -8.36
CA PRO A 205 -0.93 3.53 -9.36
C PRO A 205 -0.66 4.94 -8.81
N ALA A 206 -1.07 5.21 -7.57
CA ALA A 206 -0.77 6.47 -6.88
C ALA A 206 0.74 6.73 -6.80
N SER A 207 1.52 5.70 -6.44
CA SER A 207 2.98 5.80 -6.31
C SER A 207 3.68 5.96 -7.65
N GLU A 208 3.24 5.25 -8.67
CA GLU A 208 3.77 5.38 -10.04
C GLU A 208 3.57 6.80 -10.56
N ASN A 209 2.39 7.38 -10.30
CA ASN A 209 2.05 8.75 -10.66
C ASN A 209 2.56 9.80 -9.65
N ARG A 210 3.29 9.37 -8.60
CA ARG A 210 3.87 10.24 -7.55
C ARG A 210 2.86 11.16 -6.86
N THR A 211 1.62 10.70 -6.69
CA THR A 211 0.59 11.47 -5.98
C THR A 211 0.88 11.51 -4.48
N ILE A 212 0.41 12.54 -3.77
CA ILE A 212 0.58 12.63 -2.31
C ILE A 212 -0.14 11.48 -1.60
N ASN A 213 -1.30 11.07 -2.13
CA ASN A 213 -2.07 9.92 -1.64
C ASN A 213 -1.23 8.63 -1.61
N SER A 214 -0.16 8.53 -2.41
CA SER A 214 0.75 7.39 -2.38
C SER A 214 1.50 7.21 -1.05
N LYS A 215 1.56 8.27 -0.24
CA LYS A 215 2.28 8.36 1.03
C LYS A 215 1.36 8.44 2.23
N ILE A 216 0.04 8.46 2.04
CA ILE A 216 -0.94 8.51 3.12
C ILE A 216 -1.49 7.11 3.36
N ASP A 217 -1.62 6.74 4.64
CA ASP A 217 -2.29 5.51 5.06
C ASP A 217 -3.81 5.70 4.95
N ILE A 218 -4.51 4.75 4.32
CA ILE A 218 -5.97 4.73 4.19
C ILE A 218 -6.68 4.95 5.53
N LEU A 219 -6.14 4.39 6.63
CA LEU A 219 -6.76 4.51 7.96
C LEU A 219 -6.69 5.92 8.54
N SER A 220 -5.85 6.78 7.97
CA SER A 220 -5.71 8.20 8.34
C SER A 220 -6.57 9.13 7.46
N LEU A 221 -7.27 8.60 6.46
CA LEU A 221 -8.17 9.39 5.61
C LEU A 221 -9.55 9.53 6.26
N GLU A 222 -10.30 10.54 5.85
CA GLU A 222 -11.71 10.69 6.20
C GLU A 222 -12.52 9.46 5.78
N ASP A 223 -13.42 9.00 6.65
CA ASP A 223 -14.14 7.73 6.50
C ASP A 223 -14.95 7.63 5.17
N ASP A 224 -15.63 8.72 4.77
CA ASP A 224 -16.43 8.75 3.54
C ASP A 224 -15.54 8.67 2.28
N PHE A 225 -14.34 9.26 2.33
CA PHE A 225 -13.36 9.16 1.25
C PHE A 225 -12.69 7.78 1.23
N ALA A 226 -12.29 7.27 2.39
CA ALA A 226 -11.64 5.97 2.53
C ALA A 226 -12.54 4.80 2.08
N THR A 227 -13.81 4.81 2.47
CA THR A 227 -14.82 3.82 2.01
C THR A 227 -14.94 3.79 0.49
N THR A 228 -14.94 4.96 -0.15
CA THR A 228 -14.99 5.10 -1.61
C THR A 228 -13.75 4.51 -2.27
N VAL A 229 -12.55 4.82 -1.76
CA VAL A 229 -11.29 4.29 -2.29
C VAL A 229 -11.22 2.76 -2.16
N VAL A 230 -11.66 2.21 -1.02
CA VAL A 230 -11.72 0.75 -0.80
C VAL A 230 -12.72 0.09 -1.77
N ASP A 231 -13.91 0.65 -1.94
CA ASP A 231 -14.91 0.12 -2.88
C ASP A 231 -14.40 0.11 -4.32
N TRP A 232 -13.77 1.20 -4.77
CA TRP A 232 -13.25 1.31 -6.13
C TRP A 232 -12.12 0.32 -6.40
N HIS A 233 -11.16 0.21 -5.48
CA HIS A 233 -10.05 -0.72 -5.64
C HIS A 233 -10.52 -2.17 -5.71
N LEU A 234 -11.45 -2.54 -4.83
CA LEU A 234 -11.97 -3.91 -4.78
C LEU A 234 -13.04 -4.15 -5.85
N ASN A 235 -13.65 -3.14 -6.45
CA ASN A 235 -14.67 -3.34 -7.48
C ASN A 235 -14.33 -2.59 -8.78
N PRO A 236 -13.17 -2.89 -9.41
CA PRO A 236 -12.63 -2.09 -10.51
C PRO A 236 -13.49 -2.13 -11.78
N TRP A 237 -14.45 -3.06 -11.88
CA TRP A 237 -15.42 -3.09 -12.99
C TRP A 237 -16.43 -1.94 -12.94
N LYS A 238 -16.69 -1.34 -11.77
CA LYS A 238 -17.59 -0.19 -11.61
C LYS A 238 -17.03 1.08 -12.26
N CYS A 239 -15.71 1.16 -12.37
CA CYS A 239 -14.99 2.38 -12.71
C CYS A 239 -14.27 2.30 -14.06
N ARG A 240 -14.61 1.30 -14.88
CA ARG A 240 -13.88 0.99 -16.12
C ARG A 240 -13.83 2.12 -17.15
N ASP A 241 -14.81 3.02 -17.13
CA ASP A 241 -14.95 4.09 -18.12
C ASP A 241 -14.59 5.48 -17.56
N ASP A 242 -14.28 5.57 -16.27
CA ASP A 242 -14.03 6.85 -15.61
C ASP A 242 -12.53 7.17 -15.57
N ARG A 243 -12.05 7.88 -16.59
CA ARG A 243 -10.67 8.37 -16.68
C ARG A 243 -10.36 9.51 -15.71
N SER A 244 -11.35 10.04 -15.00
CA SER A 244 -11.16 11.15 -14.04
C SER A 244 -10.76 10.68 -12.64
N GLN A 245 -10.67 9.37 -12.42
CA GLN A 245 -10.38 8.84 -11.09
C GLN A 245 -8.93 9.04 -10.69
N ASN A 246 -8.76 9.59 -9.50
CA ASN A 246 -7.47 9.63 -8.85
C ASN A 246 -6.95 8.20 -8.66
N PRO A 247 -5.68 7.92 -9.02
CA PRO A 247 -5.11 6.60 -8.86
C PRO A 247 -5.10 6.22 -7.39
N ASP A 248 -5.63 5.03 -7.06
CA ASP A 248 -5.66 4.54 -5.68
C ASP A 248 -4.28 4.09 -5.19
N ASN A 249 -4.12 4.03 -3.86
CA ASN A 249 -2.84 3.71 -3.22
C ASN A 249 -2.65 2.22 -2.90
N PHE A 250 -3.49 1.32 -3.40
CA PHE A 250 -3.41 -0.09 -3.06
C PHE A 250 -2.73 -0.95 -4.12
N MET A 251 -2.23 -2.08 -3.68
CA MET A 251 -1.82 -3.20 -4.53
C MET A 251 -2.34 -4.51 -3.95
N SER A 252 -3.10 -5.26 -4.75
CA SER A 252 -3.60 -6.58 -4.35
C SER A 252 -2.50 -7.66 -4.36
N TRP A 253 -2.60 -8.52 -3.37
CA TRP A 253 -1.86 -9.76 -3.18
C TRP A 253 -2.85 -10.88 -2.87
N THR A 254 -2.46 -12.13 -3.08
CA THR A 254 -3.24 -13.31 -2.68
C THR A 254 -2.39 -14.26 -1.86
N SER A 255 -2.96 -14.89 -0.83
CA SER A 255 -2.32 -16.01 -0.13
C SER A 255 -2.40 -17.34 -0.90
N SER A 256 -3.13 -17.39 -2.01
CA SER A 256 -3.36 -18.62 -2.78
C SER A 256 -2.49 -18.67 -4.05
N LEU A 257 -1.45 -19.51 -4.02
CA LEU A 257 -0.63 -19.78 -5.22
C LEU A 257 -1.47 -20.33 -6.38
N LEU A 258 -2.46 -21.19 -6.10
CA LEU A 258 -3.38 -21.70 -7.13
C LEU A 258 -4.14 -20.55 -7.81
N TYR A 259 -4.66 -19.60 -7.03
CA TYR A 259 -5.34 -18.43 -7.58
C TYR A 259 -4.38 -17.59 -8.43
N ALA A 260 -3.16 -17.34 -7.97
CA ALA A 260 -2.16 -16.58 -8.72
C ALA A 260 -1.83 -17.22 -10.07
N ILE A 261 -1.64 -18.55 -10.10
CA ILE A 261 -1.40 -19.33 -11.32
C ILE A 261 -2.62 -19.28 -12.25
N GLN A 262 -3.82 -19.52 -11.73
CA GLN A 262 -5.05 -19.46 -12.54
C GLN A 262 -5.28 -18.06 -13.09
N TYR A 263 -4.95 -17.01 -12.33
CA TYR A 263 -5.04 -15.63 -12.79
C TYR A 263 -4.01 -15.34 -13.89
N ALA A 264 -2.80 -15.93 -13.84
CA ALA A 264 -1.82 -15.85 -14.91
C ALA A 264 -2.34 -16.47 -16.21
N LEU A 265 -2.93 -17.66 -16.14
CA LEU A 265 -3.57 -18.33 -17.28
C LEU A 265 -4.73 -17.50 -17.85
N TYR A 266 -5.54 -16.91 -16.97
CA TYR A 266 -6.61 -16.00 -17.37
C TYR A 266 -6.08 -14.75 -18.09
N ARG A 267 -5.02 -14.13 -17.56
CA ARG A 267 -4.41 -12.93 -18.15
C ARG A 267 -3.88 -13.20 -19.57
N ARG A 268 -3.21 -14.35 -19.77
CA ARG A 268 -2.79 -14.83 -21.09
C ARG A 268 -3.96 -14.87 -22.06
N HIS A 269 -5.06 -15.50 -21.66
CA HIS A 269 -6.23 -15.65 -22.51
C HIS A 269 -6.96 -14.32 -22.76
N ARG A 270 -7.22 -13.53 -21.70
CA ARG A 270 -8.04 -12.32 -21.74
C ARG A 270 -7.36 -11.15 -22.45
N TYR A 271 -6.05 -11.05 -22.28
CA TYR A 271 -5.26 -9.91 -22.74
C TYR A 271 -4.23 -10.25 -23.82
N GLY A 272 -4.07 -11.54 -24.18
CA GLY A 272 -3.13 -11.96 -25.22
C GLY A 272 -1.66 -11.77 -24.84
N CYS A 273 -1.34 -11.63 -23.56
CA CYS A 273 0.05 -11.51 -23.08
C CYS A 273 0.76 -12.86 -23.26
N THR A 274 2.06 -12.84 -23.58
CA THR A 274 2.83 -14.09 -23.71
C THR A 274 3.06 -14.72 -22.33
N SER A 275 3.29 -16.03 -22.28
CA SER A 275 3.65 -16.72 -21.02
C SER A 275 4.95 -16.17 -20.41
N GLU A 276 5.85 -15.59 -21.21
CA GLU A 276 7.08 -15.02 -20.71
C GLU A 276 6.84 -13.64 -20.06
N ASP A 277 5.94 -12.84 -20.61
CA ASP A 277 5.59 -11.51 -20.07
C ASP A 277 4.81 -11.59 -18.77
N ILE A 278 4.04 -12.66 -18.57
CA ILE A 278 3.24 -12.85 -17.35
C ILE A 278 4.12 -13.41 -16.25
N LYS A 279 4.24 -12.67 -15.16
CA LYS A 279 5.06 -13.00 -14.00
C LYS A 279 4.21 -13.27 -12.78
N ILE A 280 4.70 -14.14 -11.91
CA ILE A 280 4.19 -14.37 -10.56
C ILE A 280 5.32 -13.98 -9.58
N CYS A 281 5.05 -12.97 -8.77
CA CYS A 281 5.87 -12.60 -7.63
C CYS A 281 5.39 -13.34 -6.40
N VAL A 282 6.33 -13.87 -5.61
CA VAL A 282 6.10 -14.34 -4.24
C VAL A 282 7.01 -13.56 -3.29
N ILE A 283 6.45 -13.15 -2.16
CA ILE A 283 7.17 -12.46 -1.09
C ILE A 283 7.11 -13.29 0.19
N ASP A 284 8.16 -13.22 1.01
CA ASP A 284 8.16 -13.77 2.38
C ASP A 284 7.85 -12.62 3.36
N THR A 285 6.62 -12.57 3.87
CA THR A 285 6.08 -11.47 4.69
C THR A 285 6.78 -11.31 6.02
N GLU A 286 7.46 -12.35 6.52
CA GLU A 286 8.34 -12.26 7.71
C GLU A 286 9.52 -11.29 7.51
N LYS A 287 9.83 -10.93 6.25
CA LYS A 287 10.93 -10.00 5.91
C LYS A 287 10.45 -8.55 5.74
N PHE A 288 9.21 -8.25 6.10
CA PHE A 288 8.56 -6.96 5.92
C PHE A 288 8.09 -6.42 7.27
N SER A 289 8.06 -5.10 7.42
CA SER A 289 7.58 -4.47 8.65
C SER A 289 6.11 -4.84 8.90
N ARG A 290 5.75 -4.94 10.18
CA ARG A 290 4.36 -5.13 10.58
C ARG A 290 3.49 -4.00 10.01
N GLY A 291 2.29 -4.34 9.55
CA GLY A 291 1.38 -3.38 8.94
C GLY A 291 1.69 -3.02 7.47
N GLN A 292 2.66 -3.67 6.80
CA GLN A 292 2.79 -3.50 5.33
C GLN A 292 1.67 -4.16 4.53
N PHE A 293 0.96 -5.11 5.15
CA PHE A 293 -0.15 -5.84 4.54
C PHE A 293 -1.35 -5.85 5.46
N VAL A 294 -2.55 -5.81 4.87
CA VAL A 294 -3.81 -6.04 5.58
C VAL A 294 -4.68 -7.01 4.79
N HIS A 295 -5.43 -7.86 5.47
CA HIS A 295 -6.42 -8.71 4.80
C HIS A 295 -7.57 -7.85 4.26
N ALA A 296 -7.91 -7.95 2.97
CA ALA A 296 -8.91 -7.09 2.34
C ALA A 296 -10.29 -7.16 3.01
N LYS A 297 -10.74 -8.37 3.40
CA LYS A 297 -11.97 -8.54 4.21
C LYS A 297 -11.94 -7.82 5.55
N ARG A 298 -10.79 -7.72 6.24
CA ARG A 298 -10.68 -6.98 7.50
C ARG A 298 -10.86 -5.48 7.25
N LEU A 299 -10.28 -4.96 6.18
CA LEU A 299 -10.48 -3.58 5.75
C LEU A 299 -11.95 -3.30 5.41
N LEU A 300 -12.61 -4.19 4.64
CA LEU A 300 -14.03 -4.10 4.34
C LEU A 300 -14.90 -4.11 5.61
N GLN A 301 -14.62 -5.01 6.55
CA GLN A 301 -15.34 -5.11 7.83
C GLN A 301 -15.20 -3.83 8.66
N ALA A 302 -13.98 -3.29 8.76
CA ALA A 302 -13.72 -2.06 9.51
C ALA A 302 -14.53 -0.88 8.95
N TYR A 303 -14.56 -0.75 7.62
CA TYR A 303 -15.26 0.34 6.95
C TYR A 303 -16.77 0.13 6.79
N TYR A 304 -17.28 -1.07 7.07
CA TYR A 304 -18.68 -1.42 6.85
C TYR A 304 -19.65 -0.50 7.63
N GLN A 305 -19.28 -0.08 8.84
CA GLN A 305 -20.11 0.78 9.69
C GLN A 305 -20.26 2.20 9.16
N PHE A 306 -19.33 2.68 8.32
CA PHE A 306 -19.36 4.04 7.77
C PHE A 306 -20.14 4.13 6.45
N LEU A 307 -20.63 3.01 5.93
CA LEU A 307 -21.34 2.98 4.66
C LEU A 307 -22.71 3.67 4.76
N ARG A 308 -22.84 4.83 4.09
CA ARG A 308 -24.09 5.58 3.99
C ARG A 308 -24.93 5.21 2.77
N GLN A 309 -24.28 4.78 1.68
CA GLN A 309 -24.93 4.52 0.39
C GLN A 309 -25.32 3.04 0.24
N ALA A 310 -26.57 2.79 -0.20
CA ALA A 310 -27.11 1.43 -0.34
C ALA A 310 -26.34 0.59 -1.38
N ASP A 311 -25.95 1.19 -2.51
CA ASP A 311 -25.21 0.48 -3.58
C ASP A 311 -23.81 0.05 -3.12
N MET A 312 -23.16 0.89 -2.30
CA MET A 312 -21.86 0.57 -1.72
C MET A 312 -21.98 -0.57 -0.70
N ARG A 313 -23.01 -0.56 0.15
CA ARG A 313 -23.32 -1.68 1.06
C ARG A 313 -23.48 -3.00 0.33
N HIS A 314 -24.25 -3.03 -0.75
CA HIS A 314 -24.42 -4.25 -1.55
C HIS A 314 -23.10 -4.80 -2.08
N SER A 315 -22.16 -3.91 -2.42
CA SER A 315 -20.85 -4.29 -2.96
C SER A 315 -19.91 -4.84 -1.88
N TYR A 316 -19.96 -4.26 -0.68
CA TYR A 316 -19.28 -4.79 0.50
C TYR A 316 -19.85 -6.16 0.90
N ASP A 317 -21.17 -6.28 0.98
CA ASP A 317 -21.85 -7.55 1.27
C ASP A 317 -21.44 -8.64 0.29
N THR A 318 -21.44 -8.31 -1.00
CA THR A 318 -21.01 -9.22 -2.07
C THR A 318 -19.58 -9.72 -1.85
N ARG A 319 -18.64 -8.83 -1.51
CA ARG A 319 -17.23 -9.19 -1.26
C ARG A 319 -17.03 -9.93 0.06
N LEU A 320 -17.81 -9.63 1.09
CA LEU A 320 -17.70 -10.26 2.40
C LEU A 320 -18.31 -11.67 2.40
N LEU A 321 -19.49 -11.84 1.77
CA LEU A 321 -20.32 -13.03 1.88
C LEU A 321 -20.10 -14.04 0.75
N LEU A 322 -19.82 -13.61 -0.48
CA LEU A 322 -19.71 -14.57 -1.59
C LEU A 322 -18.34 -15.27 -1.58
N TYR A 323 -18.39 -16.60 -1.51
CA TYR A 323 -17.20 -17.48 -1.52
C TYR A 323 -16.28 -17.25 -2.73
N ILE A 324 -16.81 -16.76 -3.85
CA ILE A 324 -16.01 -16.43 -5.05
C ILE A 324 -14.96 -15.33 -4.81
N TYR A 325 -15.12 -14.54 -3.75
CA TYR A 325 -14.15 -13.54 -3.30
C TYR A 325 -13.33 -14.01 -2.09
N GLY A 326 -13.43 -15.29 -1.71
CA GLY A 326 -12.54 -15.99 -0.77
C GLY A 326 -11.23 -16.42 -1.44
N ASN A 327 -10.56 -15.50 -2.13
CA ASN A 327 -9.27 -15.72 -2.79
C ASN A 327 -8.08 -15.39 -1.88
N GLY A 328 -8.31 -15.15 -0.59
CA GLY A 328 -7.28 -14.73 0.35
C GLY A 328 -6.60 -13.43 -0.08
N GLU A 329 -7.38 -12.42 -0.48
CA GLU A 329 -6.86 -11.13 -0.94
C GLU A 329 -6.31 -10.29 0.23
N TYR A 330 -5.07 -9.82 0.08
CA TYR A 330 -4.37 -8.89 0.96
C TYR A 330 -4.01 -7.64 0.18
N LEU A 331 -3.93 -6.50 0.87
CA LEU A 331 -3.57 -5.22 0.28
C LEU A 331 -2.27 -4.71 0.89
N SER A 332 -1.40 -4.14 0.06
CA SER A 332 -0.31 -3.27 0.51
C SER A 332 -0.57 -1.85 0.02
N GLN A 333 0.06 -0.85 0.65
CA GLN A 333 -0.03 0.55 0.24
C GLN A 333 1.29 1.10 -0.30
N GLY A 334 1.21 2.08 -1.20
CA GLY A 334 2.38 2.82 -1.66
C GLY A 334 3.34 1.96 -2.49
N VAL A 335 4.62 2.06 -2.12
CA VAL A 335 5.73 1.34 -2.76
C VAL A 335 6.19 0.19 -1.85
N LEU A 336 6.11 -1.04 -2.36
CA LEU A 336 6.71 -2.21 -1.75
C LEU A 336 8.03 -2.56 -2.45
N ASN A 337 9.16 -2.23 -1.81
CA ASN A 337 10.47 -2.69 -2.27
C ASN A 337 10.67 -4.15 -1.84
N HIS A 338 10.80 -5.08 -2.78
CA HIS A 338 10.90 -6.51 -2.47
C HIS A 338 12.20 -7.14 -2.97
N LYS A 339 13.17 -6.32 -3.40
CA LYS A 339 14.49 -6.80 -3.82
C LYS A 339 15.14 -7.63 -2.72
N GLY A 340 15.61 -8.83 -3.07
CA GLY A 340 16.23 -9.77 -2.12
C GLY A 340 15.27 -10.42 -1.09
N ARG A 341 14.00 -10.00 -1.07
CA ARG A 341 12.95 -10.51 -0.15
C ARG A 341 11.84 -11.27 -0.85
N SER A 342 12.04 -11.57 -2.13
CA SER A 342 11.03 -12.12 -3.03
C SER A 342 11.64 -13.02 -4.09
N CYS A 343 10.76 -13.67 -4.84
CA CYS A 343 11.08 -14.32 -6.10
C CYS A 343 10.05 -13.93 -7.16
N VAL A 344 10.52 -13.70 -8.39
CA VAL A 344 9.66 -13.47 -9.56
C VAL A 344 9.96 -14.53 -10.60
N THR A 345 8.93 -15.27 -11.02
CA THR A 345 9.01 -16.29 -12.09
C THR A 345 8.04 -15.97 -13.21
N SER A 346 8.36 -16.36 -14.45
CA SER A 346 7.39 -16.31 -15.56
C SER A 346 6.43 -17.48 -15.52
N LEU A 347 5.26 -17.30 -16.14
CA LEU A 347 4.33 -18.39 -16.41
C LEU A 347 4.98 -19.44 -17.34
N ALA A 348 5.75 -19.00 -18.35
CA ALA A 348 6.47 -19.90 -19.26
C ALA A 348 7.36 -20.87 -18.50
N ARG A 349 8.11 -20.38 -17.51
CA ARG A 349 8.98 -21.21 -16.67
C ARG A 349 8.20 -22.25 -15.87
N LEU A 350 7.02 -21.91 -15.34
CA LEU A 350 6.16 -22.88 -14.65
C LEU A 350 5.68 -23.97 -15.62
N GLU A 351 5.29 -23.60 -16.84
CA GLU A 351 4.84 -24.52 -17.87
C GLU A 351 5.97 -25.47 -18.31
N GLU A 352 7.16 -24.94 -18.60
CA GLU A 352 8.36 -25.71 -18.98
C GLU A 352 8.83 -26.69 -17.91
N ASN A 353 8.59 -26.38 -16.63
CA ASN A 353 8.98 -27.22 -15.50
C ASN A 353 7.87 -28.20 -15.07
N GLY A 354 6.83 -28.39 -15.90
CA GLY A 354 5.88 -29.49 -15.73
C GLY A 354 4.65 -29.17 -14.88
N LEU A 355 4.26 -27.89 -14.73
CA LEU A 355 3.03 -27.52 -14.02
C LEU A 355 1.80 -28.29 -14.54
N SER A 356 1.63 -28.37 -15.87
CA SER A 356 0.53 -29.11 -16.50
C SER A 356 0.69 -30.63 -16.44
N SER A 357 1.90 -31.14 -16.22
CA SER A 357 2.12 -32.57 -15.99
C SER A 357 1.64 -32.96 -14.59
N LEU A 358 1.87 -32.11 -13.59
CA LEU A 358 1.42 -32.31 -12.22
C LEU A 358 -0.09 -32.04 -12.04
N TYR A 359 -0.61 -31.03 -12.74
CA TYR A 359 -2.03 -30.64 -12.73
C TYR A 359 -2.58 -30.44 -14.15
N PRO A 360 -2.95 -31.53 -14.86
CA PRO A 360 -3.48 -31.46 -16.22
C PRO A 360 -4.72 -30.58 -16.37
N GLU A 361 -5.52 -30.43 -15.32
CA GLU A 361 -6.74 -29.62 -15.30
C GLU A 361 -6.47 -28.12 -15.46
N LEU A 362 -5.23 -27.68 -15.18
CA LEU A 362 -4.78 -26.32 -15.47
C LEU A 362 -4.53 -26.08 -16.97
N ALA A 363 -4.38 -27.14 -17.77
CA ALA A 363 -4.18 -27.01 -19.22
C ALA A 363 -5.49 -26.80 -20.01
N ASP A 364 -6.65 -26.91 -19.36
CA ASP A 364 -7.96 -26.73 -20.00
C ASP A 364 -8.15 -25.30 -20.57
N PRO A 365 -8.24 -25.13 -21.91
CA PRO A 365 -8.41 -23.82 -22.53
C PRO A 365 -9.71 -23.12 -22.15
N MET A 366 -10.78 -23.86 -21.83
CA MET A 366 -12.04 -23.28 -21.38
C MET A 366 -11.92 -22.73 -19.95
N GLY A 367 -11.12 -23.40 -19.12
CA GLY A 367 -10.74 -22.92 -17.80
C GLY A 367 -10.05 -21.55 -17.82
N HIS A 368 -9.21 -21.27 -18.83
CA HIS A 368 -8.47 -20.00 -18.95
C HIS A 368 -9.38 -18.79 -19.20
N ARG A 369 -10.66 -18.97 -19.57
CA ARG A 369 -11.63 -17.87 -19.68
C ARG A 369 -12.11 -17.34 -18.33
N LYS A 370 -11.83 -18.06 -17.24
CA LYS A 370 -12.33 -17.78 -15.90
C LYS A 370 -11.16 -17.73 -14.91
N TRP A 371 -11.30 -16.89 -13.88
CA TRP A 371 -10.28 -16.71 -12.84
C TRP A 371 -10.69 -17.33 -11.49
N ALA A 372 -11.21 -16.53 -10.55
CA ALA A 372 -11.87 -16.90 -9.31
C ALA A 372 -12.84 -18.10 -9.43
N ILE A 373 -13.82 -18.06 -10.35
CA ILE A 373 -14.77 -19.18 -10.52
C ILE A 373 -14.05 -20.49 -10.90
N ARG A 374 -13.02 -20.42 -11.77
CA ARG A 374 -12.24 -21.61 -12.13
C ARG A 374 -11.45 -22.13 -10.94
N THR A 375 -10.90 -21.24 -10.12
CA THR A 375 -10.17 -21.62 -8.90
C THR A 375 -11.09 -22.40 -7.95
N ILE A 376 -12.35 -21.98 -7.78
CA ILE A 376 -13.34 -22.71 -6.98
C ILE A 376 -13.65 -24.08 -7.59
N HIS A 377 -13.88 -24.13 -8.90
CA HIS A 377 -14.13 -25.42 -9.57
C HIS A 377 -12.97 -26.39 -9.40
N LEU A 378 -11.73 -25.90 -9.47
CA LEU A 378 -10.53 -26.72 -9.26
C LEU A 378 -10.45 -27.20 -7.81
N ARG A 379 -10.70 -26.33 -6.82
CA ARG A 379 -10.75 -26.71 -5.41
C ARG A 379 -11.78 -27.80 -5.14
N HIS A 380 -12.97 -27.68 -5.72
CA HIS A 380 -14.02 -28.69 -5.58
C HIS A 380 -13.66 -29.99 -6.30
N LEU A 381 -13.08 -29.91 -7.50
CA LEU A 381 -12.59 -31.09 -8.23
C LEU A 381 -11.52 -31.85 -7.46
N TRP A 382 -10.75 -31.14 -6.64
CA TRP A 382 -9.61 -31.67 -5.88
C TRP A 382 -9.90 -31.83 -4.38
N GLU A 383 -11.17 -31.77 -3.99
CA GLU A 383 -11.64 -31.86 -2.61
C GLU A 383 -11.53 -33.29 -2.05
N ASP A 384 -11.75 -34.29 -2.92
CA ASP A 384 -11.61 -35.69 -2.55
C ASP A 384 -10.16 -36.04 -2.18
N GLN A 385 -9.98 -37.03 -1.32
CA GLN A 385 -8.65 -37.45 -0.87
C GLN A 385 -7.82 -38.05 -2.01
N HIS A 386 -6.60 -37.54 -2.19
CA HIS A 386 -5.63 -38.03 -3.17
C HIS A 386 -4.40 -38.65 -2.50
N VAL A 387 -3.94 -39.78 -3.04
CA VAL A 387 -2.66 -40.39 -2.67
C VAL A 387 -1.53 -39.65 -3.38
N THR A 388 -0.50 -39.25 -2.63
CA THR A 388 0.68 -38.60 -3.20
C THR A 388 1.68 -39.62 -3.69
N THR A 389 2.02 -39.58 -4.97
CA THR A 389 3.08 -40.45 -5.52
C THR A 389 4.46 -39.83 -5.32
N TYR A 390 5.50 -40.67 -5.38
CA TYR A 390 6.88 -40.18 -5.29
C TYR A 390 7.22 -39.25 -6.45
N GLU A 391 6.70 -39.54 -7.65
CA GLU A 391 6.87 -38.73 -8.85
C GLU A 391 6.24 -37.34 -8.67
N GLU A 392 5.05 -37.23 -8.07
CA GLU A 392 4.44 -35.93 -7.76
C GLU A 392 5.30 -35.10 -6.82
N ILE A 393 5.90 -35.72 -5.79
CA ILE A 393 6.79 -35.03 -4.85
C ILE A 393 8.03 -34.53 -5.58
N GLN A 394 8.66 -35.36 -6.42
CA GLN A 394 9.83 -34.95 -7.19
C GLN A 394 9.50 -33.81 -8.18
N MET A 395 8.35 -33.86 -8.84
CA MET A 395 7.89 -32.78 -9.71
C MET A 395 7.65 -31.49 -8.94
N ALA A 396 6.99 -31.54 -7.78
CA ALA A 396 6.74 -30.37 -6.96
C ALA A 396 8.03 -29.74 -6.42
N LEU A 397 8.99 -30.55 -5.97
CA LEU A 397 10.32 -30.08 -5.54
C LEU A 397 11.09 -29.45 -6.71
N SER A 398 11.09 -30.11 -7.87
CA SER A 398 11.72 -29.58 -9.09
C SER A 398 11.12 -28.24 -9.50
N LEU A 399 9.79 -28.11 -9.49
CA LEU A 399 9.07 -26.85 -9.74
C LEU A 399 9.46 -25.77 -8.72
N ALA A 400 9.43 -26.09 -7.43
CA ALA A 400 9.78 -25.15 -6.36
C ALA A 400 11.21 -24.61 -6.53
N LYS A 401 12.18 -25.52 -6.69
CA LYS A 401 13.59 -25.20 -6.86
C LYS A 401 13.87 -24.40 -8.14
N SER A 402 13.23 -24.79 -9.23
CA SER A 402 13.47 -24.19 -10.54
C SER A 402 12.80 -22.84 -10.66
N CYS A 403 11.58 -22.67 -10.17
CA CYS A 403 10.77 -21.47 -10.41
C CYS A 403 10.87 -20.45 -9.26
N PHE A 404 10.99 -20.88 -8.01
CA PHE A 404 10.86 -20.00 -6.83
C PHE A 404 12.17 -19.88 -6.04
N ARG A 405 13.24 -19.49 -6.73
CA ARG A 405 14.57 -19.27 -6.12
C ARG A 405 14.49 -18.27 -4.95
N ASN A 406 15.29 -18.48 -3.92
CA ASN A 406 15.36 -17.65 -2.70
C ASN A 406 14.13 -17.73 -1.77
N ILE A 407 13.14 -18.56 -2.12
CA ILE A 407 12.09 -18.99 -1.20
C ILE A 407 12.42 -20.40 -0.69
N LYS A 408 11.96 -20.76 0.51
CA LYS A 408 12.15 -22.10 1.07
C LYS A 408 11.50 -23.12 0.14
N GLU A 409 12.34 -23.98 -0.46
CA GLU A 409 11.92 -24.96 -1.46
C GLU A 409 10.79 -25.87 -0.96
N LEU A 410 10.93 -26.37 0.28
CA LEU A 410 9.93 -27.25 0.89
C LEU A 410 8.58 -26.57 1.11
N ASP A 411 8.57 -25.28 1.44
CA ASP A 411 7.33 -24.54 1.67
C ASP A 411 6.54 -24.43 0.35
N ILE A 412 7.22 -24.04 -0.73
CA ILE A 412 6.60 -23.91 -2.05
C ILE A 412 6.18 -25.28 -2.60
N ALA A 413 7.03 -26.31 -2.48
CA ALA A 413 6.67 -27.65 -2.92
C ALA A 413 5.43 -28.18 -2.17
N THR A 414 5.35 -27.92 -0.86
CA THR A 414 4.17 -28.24 -0.05
C THR A 414 2.94 -27.48 -0.55
N MET A 415 3.05 -26.17 -0.78
CA MET A 415 1.95 -25.35 -1.31
C MET A 415 1.43 -25.87 -2.66
N ILE A 416 2.34 -26.21 -3.58
CA ILE A 416 2.00 -26.81 -4.87
C ILE A 416 1.24 -28.11 -4.64
N LEU A 417 1.77 -29.05 -3.85
CA LEU A 417 1.13 -30.34 -3.58
C LEU A 417 -0.27 -30.17 -2.96
N THR A 418 -0.44 -29.20 -2.06
CA THR A 418 -1.71 -28.94 -1.36
C THR A 418 -2.83 -28.36 -2.23
N PHE A 419 -2.61 -28.18 -3.53
CA PHE A 419 -3.74 -27.90 -4.44
C PHE A 419 -4.77 -29.02 -4.45
N LYS A 420 -4.32 -30.27 -4.21
CA LYS A 420 -5.18 -31.44 -3.97
C LYS A 420 -5.27 -31.75 -2.49
N HIS A 421 -6.45 -32.16 -2.05
CA HIS A 421 -6.62 -32.67 -0.69
C HIS A 421 -5.82 -33.97 -0.52
N ARG A 422 -4.95 -33.99 0.49
CA ARG A 422 -4.01 -35.09 0.77
C ARG A 422 -4.01 -35.36 2.27
N GLU A 423 -4.05 -36.63 2.67
CA GLU A 423 -3.90 -37.01 4.08
C GLU A 423 -2.43 -36.92 4.52
N LEU A 424 -2.19 -36.22 5.62
CA LEU A 424 -0.91 -36.28 6.31
C LEU A 424 -0.84 -37.57 7.12
N ARG A 425 -0.06 -38.55 6.64
CA ARG A 425 0.29 -39.71 7.48
C ARG A 425 1.13 -39.24 8.67
N ARG A 426 0.54 -39.23 9.87
CA ARG A 426 1.29 -39.02 11.11
C ARG A 426 2.38 -40.10 11.21
N ALA A 427 3.64 -39.69 11.25
CA ALA A 427 4.74 -40.60 11.51
C ALA A 427 4.56 -41.24 12.89
N ALA A 428 4.62 -42.57 12.95
CA ALA A 428 4.56 -43.35 14.18
C ALA A 428 5.88 -43.24 14.94
N SER A 429 6.22 -42.05 15.43
CA SER A 429 7.28 -41.83 16.41
C SER A 429 7.01 -40.52 17.13
N GLY A 430 6.74 -40.63 18.43
CA GLY A 430 6.27 -39.54 19.27
C GLY A 430 7.17 -38.31 19.31
N LYS A 431 6.50 -37.18 19.58
CA LYS A 431 7.04 -35.82 19.81
C LYS A 431 7.55 -35.07 18.57
N PHE A 432 6.61 -34.69 17.71
CA PHE A 432 6.61 -33.36 17.13
C PHE A 432 5.24 -32.72 17.34
N SER A 433 5.20 -31.64 18.13
CA SER A 433 4.04 -30.74 18.19
C SER A 433 4.14 -29.81 16.98
N THR A 434 3.59 -30.25 15.86
CA THR A 434 3.19 -29.36 14.77
C THR A 434 1.72 -29.59 14.54
N SER A 435 0.88 -28.71 15.08
CA SER A 435 -0.49 -28.51 14.60
C SER A 435 -0.42 -27.91 13.19
N CYS A 436 0.05 -28.69 12.22
CA CYS A 436 -0.05 -28.34 10.81
C CYS A 436 -1.30 -29.02 10.27
N THR A 437 -2.45 -28.54 10.73
CA THR A 437 -3.66 -28.56 9.93
C THR A 437 -3.45 -27.54 8.82
N LEU A 438 -2.73 -27.95 7.75
CA LEU A 438 -2.88 -27.31 6.43
C LEU A 438 -4.23 -27.76 5.85
N TYR A 439 -5.30 -27.48 6.58
CA TYR A 439 -6.55 -27.14 5.91
C TYR A 439 -6.24 -25.85 5.15
N SER A 440 -6.83 -25.71 3.96
CA SER A 440 -6.88 -24.43 3.28
C SER A 440 -7.07 -23.32 4.31
N ALA A 441 -6.28 -22.25 4.24
CA ALA A 441 -6.55 -21.02 4.97
C ALA A 441 -7.92 -20.37 4.62
N ASP A 442 -8.81 -21.11 3.97
CA ASP A 442 -10.09 -20.70 3.42
C ASP A 442 -11.30 -21.42 4.06
N GLN A 443 -11.14 -22.10 5.21
CA GLN A 443 -12.26 -22.74 5.96
C GLN A 443 -12.42 -22.28 7.42
N LEU A 444 -11.84 -21.14 7.81
CA LEU A 444 -12.27 -20.41 9.00
C LEU A 444 -12.87 -19.07 8.54
N LEU A 445 -14.11 -19.14 8.04
CA LEU A 445 -15.22 -18.20 8.21
C LEU A 445 -16.43 -18.69 7.41
#